data_AF-A0AAW2KHH2-F1
#
_entry.id   AF-A0AAW2KHH2-F1
#
_cell.length_a   1.000
_cell.length_b   1.000
_cell.length_c   1.000
_cell.angle_alpha   90.00
_cell.angle_beta   90.00
_cell.angle_gamma   90.00
#
_symmetry.space_group_name_H-M   'P 1'
#
loop_
_entity.id
_entity.type
_entity.pdbx_description
1 polymer ?
#
loop_
_entity_poly.entity_id
_entity_poly.type
_entity_poly.pdbx_seq_one_letter_code
_entity_poly.pdbx_strand_id
1 'polypeptide(L)'
;MIKSSSSAVLSKFKSTSNYELVYQIDEIISDILNTTILEIRKFASSVVIRKGSVFPSDDAFITGETSIVPKIQAFNLPVYVRLFRNEYVSQPYDFFSDAYVEINAHFAAGIDGVITDYPATAAKFKKPPLPPVTERPPTVTTGSGSTAPGPTPRNGQPTLFPSTILHVLAISLSTLICGGQNFDTSYTIL
;
A
#
# COMPACT_ATOMS: atom_id res chain seq x y z
N MET A 1 -20.25 -4.66 1.53
CA MET A 1 -19.57 -5.14 0.30
C MET A 1 -19.26 -6.62 0.47
N ILE A 2 -19.47 -7.44 -0.56
CA ILE A 2 -19.17 -8.88 -0.56
C ILE A 2 -18.13 -9.15 -1.65
N LYS A 3 -17.02 -9.78 -1.28
CA LYS A 3 -15.90 -10.09 -2.17
C LYS A 3 -15.76 -11.60 -2.33
N SER A 4 -15.58 -12.07 -3.56
CA SER A 4 -15.32 -13.50 -3.83
C SER A 4 -14.58 -13.68 -5.16
N SER A 5 -13.79 -14.75 -5.25
CA SER A 5 -13.18 -15.21 -6.51
C SER A 5 -14.07 -16.16 -7.31
N SER A 6 -15.24 -16.55 -6.76
CA SER A 6 -16.22 -17.39 -7.47
C SER A 6 -17.35 -16.55 -8.07
N SER A 7 -17.46 -16.55 -9.40
CA SER A 7 -18.54 -15.89 -10.13
C SER A 7 -19.93 -16.46 -9.78
N ALA A 8 -20.01 -17.77 -9.50
CA ALA A 8 -21.25 -18.43 -9.09
C ALA A 8 -21.75 -17.92 -7.73
N VAL A 9 -20.82 -17.72 -6.78
CA VAL A 9 -21.14 -17.16 -5.46
C VAL A 9 -21.68 -15.73 -5.63
N LEU A 10 -20.97 -14.88 -6.37
CA LEU A 10 -21.41 -13.50 -6.60
C LEU A 10 -22.75 -13.42 -7.33
N SER A 11 -22.98 -14.29 -8.33
CA SER A 11 -24.25 -14.35 -9.06
C SER A 11 -25.42 -14.70 -8.14
N LYS A 12 -25.22 -15.61 -7.17
CA LYS A 12 -26.24 -15.96 -6.17
C LYS A 12 -26.56 -14.80 -5.23
N PHE A 13 -25.54 -14.03 -4.83
CA PHE A 13 -25.76 -12.85 -3.99
C PHE A 13 -26.40 -11.68 -4.77
N LYS A 14 -26.17 -11.59 -6.09
CA LYS A 14 -26.76 -10.56 -6.94
C LYS A 14 -28.28 -10.65 -7.04
N SER A 15 -28.83 -11.87 -7.06
CA SER A 15 -30.29 -12.06 -7.08
C SER A 15 -30.95 -11.89 -5.71
N THR A 16 -30.18 -12.03 -4.62
CA THR A 16 -30.71 -12.13 -3.26
C THR A 16 -30.53 -10.85 -2.45
N SER A 17 -29.62 -9.95 -2.86
CA SER A 17 -29.21 -8.81 -2.06
C SER A 17 -28.80 -7.59 -2.89
N ASN A 18 -28.76 -6.42 -2.24
CA ASN A 18 -28.31 -5.15 -2.83
C ASN A 18 -26.89 -4.76 -2.37
N TYR A 19 -26.08 -5.72 -1.96
CA TYR A 19 -24.70 -5.44 -1.57
C TYR A 19 -23.84 -5.13 -2.80
N GLU A 20 -22.85 -4.25 -2.64
CA GLU A 20 -21.79 -4.11 -3.63
C GLU A 20 -20.99 -5.42 -3.71
N LEU A 21 -20.94 -5.99 -4.91
CA LEU A 21 -20.29 -7.27 -5.20
C LEU A 21 -18.95 -7.04 -5.89
N VAL A 22 -17.91 -7.69 -5.38
CA VAL A 22 -16.54 -7.47 -5.82
C VAL A 22 -15.92 -8.76 -6.27
N TYR A 23 -15.50 -8.79 -7.54
CA TYR A 23 -14.83 -9.95 -8.10
C TYR A 23 -13.33 -9.89 -7.82
N GLN A 24 -12.83 -10.91 -7.13
CA GLN A 24 -11.41 -11.03 -6.79
C GLN A 24 -10.70 -11.94 -7.78
N ILE A 25 -9.69 -11.40 -8.44
CA ILE A 25 -8.77 -12.16 -9.27
C ILE A 25 -7.56 -12.53 -8.41
N ASP A 26 -7.38 -13.83 -8.17
CA ASP A 26 -6.29 -14.35 -7.32
C ASP A 26 -4.97 -14.50 -8.08
N GLU A 27 -5.03 -14.55 -9.40
CA GLU A 27 -3.88 -14.69 -10.29
C GLU A 27 -3.28 -13.33 -10.67
N ILE A 28 -2.00 -13.35 -11.04
CA ILE A 28 -1.34 -12.19 -11.64
C ILE A 28 -1.62 -12.26 -13.14
N ILE A 29 -2.44 -11.33 -13.61
CA ILE A 29 -2.77 -11.14 -15.02
C ILE A 29 -2.19 -9.82 -15.52
N SER A 30 -1.61 -9.84 -16.72
CA SER A 30 -1.09 -8.64 -17.39
C SER A 30 -2.07 -8.06 -18.41
N ASP A 31 -3.02 -8.87 -18.88
CA ASP A 31 -4.08 -8.46 -19.78
C ASP A 31 -5.36 -9.28 -19.53
N ILE A 32 -6.49 -8.77 -20.00
CA ILE A 32 -7.82 -9.40 -19.92
C ILE A 32 -8.63 -9.09 -21.19
N LEU A 33 -9.35 -10.07 -21.72
CA LEU A 33 -10.19 -9.88 -22.90
C LEU A 33 -11.41 -9.01 -22.59
N ASN A 34 -11.79 -8.12 -23.51
CA ASN A 34 -12.97 -7.25 -23.37
C ASN A 34 -14.26 -8.05 -23.12
N THR A 35 -14.39 -9.21 -23.76
CA THR A 35 -15.52 -10.14 -23.56
C THR A 35 -15.57 -10.64 -22.12
N THR A 36 -14.43 -10.98 -21.51
CA THR A 36 -14.34 -11.40 -20.11
C THR A 36 -14.74 -10.27 -19.15
N ILE A 37 -14.32 -9.02 -19.42
CA ILE A 37 -14.72 -7.86 -18.61
C ILE A 37 -16.24 -7.67 -18.64
N LEU A 38 -16.86 -7.83 -19.82
CA LEU A 38 -18.31 -7.77 -19.98
C LEU A 38 -19.03 -8.87 -19.19
N GLU A 39 -18.50 -10.08 -19.15
CA GLU A 39 -19.03 -11.15 -18.30
C GLU A 39 -18.92 -10.82 -16.80
N ILE A 40 -17.77 -10.30 -16.36
CA ILE A 40 -17.56 -9.89 -14.95
C ILE A 40 -18.60 -8.86 -14.52
N ARG A 41 -18.87 -7.86 -15.37
CA ARG A 41 -19.87 -6.82 -15.11
C ARG A 41 -21.29 -7.38 -14.88
N LYS A 42 -21.61 -8.56 -15.42
CA LYS A 42 -22.92 -9.19 -15.20
C LYS A 42 -23.12 -9.64 -13.76
N PHE A 43 -22.07 -9.91 -12.99
CA PHE A 43 -22.19 -10.41 -11.62
C PHE A 43 -21.45 -9.59 -10.56
N ALA A 44 -20.56 -8.66 -10.95
CA ALA A 44 -19.81 -7.81 -10.03
C ALA A 44 -19.87 -6.33 -10.43
N SER A 45 -19.72 -5.46 -9.44
CA SER A 45 -19.70 -4.01 -9.59
C SER A 45 -18.28 -3.43 -9.59
N SER A 46 -17.31 -4.15 -9.04
CA SER A 46 -15.90 -3.75 -9.01
C SER A 46 -14.98 -4.99 -9.04
N VAL A 47 -13.70 -4.76 -9.32
CA VAL A 47 -12.70 -5.81 -9.46
C VAL A 47 -11.54 -5.57 -8.49
N VAL A 48 -11.06 -6.65 -7.88
CA VAL A 48 -9.87 -6.66 -7.05
C VAL A 48 -8.78 -7.47 -7.75
N ILE A 49 -7.63 -6.86 -7.99
CA ILE A 49 -6.45 -7.50 -8.59
C ILE A 49 -5.26 -7.46 -7.64
N ARG A 50 -4.27 -8.31 -7.88
CA ARG A 50 -2.99 -8.26 -7.14
C ARG A 50 -2.11 -7.11 -7.63
N LYS A 51 -1.28 -6.55 -6.76
CA LYS A 51 -0.30 -5.50 -7.15
C LYS A 51 0.59 -5.88 -8.34
N GLY A 52 1.00 -7.16 -8.40
CA GLY A 52 1.80 -7.68 -9.52
C GLY A 52 1.09 -7.69 -10.87
N SER A 53 -0.23 -7.49 -10.93
CA SER A 53 -0.94 -7.29 -12.20
C SER A 53 -0.72 -5.91 -12.78
N VAL A 54 -0.52 -4.89 -11.93
CA VAL A 54 -0.29 -3.51 -12.37
C VAL A 54 1.18 -3.32 -12.72
N PHE A 55 2.06 -3.72 -11.81
CA PHE A 55 3.51 -3.73 -12.01
C PHE A 55 4.03 -5.16 -11.80
N PRO A 56 4.10 -5.97 -12.86
CA PRO A 56 4.75 -7.27 -12.81
C PRO A 56 6.21 -7.12 -12.43
N SER A 57 6.73 -8.08 -11.68
CA SER A 57 8.10 -8.06 -11.19
C SER A 57 8.77 -9.41 -11.35
N ASP A 58 10.06 -9.38 -11.67
CA ASP A 58 10.95 -10.54 -11.74
C ASP A 58 12.19 -10.27 -10.88
N ASP A 59 12.58 -11.23 -10.03
CA ASP A 59 13.68 -11.10 -9.06
C ASP A 59 13.71 -9.76 -8.28
N ALA A 60 12.52 -9.30 -7.83
CA ALA A 60 12.29 -8.04 -7.12
C ALA A 60 12.51 -6.75 -7.92
N PHE A 61 12.55 -6.83 -9.25
CA PHE A 61 12.56 -5.68 -10.16
C PHE A 61 11.29 -5.63 -10.99
N ILE A 62 10.75 -4.43 -11.22
CA ILE A 62 9.58 -4.21 -12.05
C ILE A 62 9.95 -4.42 -13.51
N THR A 63 9.19 -5.23 -14.23
CA THR A 63 9.40 -5.47 -15.66
C THR A 63 8.68 -4.47 -16.56
N GLY A 64 7.68 -3.77 -16.02
CA GLY A 64 6.93 -2.72 -16.70
C GLY A 64 5.60 -2.39 -16.01
N GLU A 65 4.87 -1.45 -16.59
CA GLU A 65 3.47 -1.14 -16.23
C GLU A 65 2.53 -1.79 -17.25
N THR A 66 1.45 -2.43 -16.78
CA THR A 66 0.45 -3.03 -17.67
C THR A 66 -0.70 -2.07 -17.95
N SER A 67 -1.40 -2.27 -19.07
CA SER A 67 -2.58 -1.48 -19.43
C SER A 67 -3.89 -2.03 -18.85
N ILE A 68 -3.83 -2.94 -17.87
CA ILE A 68 -5.00 -3.65 -17.36
C ILE A 68 -5.98 -2.72 -16.62
N VAL A 69 -5.46 -1.78 -15.81
CA VAL A 69 -6.26 -0.85 -15.01
C VAL A 69 -7.14 0.03 -15.90
N PRO A 70 -6.59 0.82 -16.86
CA PRO A 70 -7.42 1.63 -17.74
C PRO A 70 -8.35 0.79 -18.61
N LYS A 71 -7.93 -0.43 -19.00
CA LYS A 71 -8.77 -1.33 -19.80
C LYS A 71 -10.01 -1.80 -19.03
N ILE A 72 -9.90 -2.13 -17.75
CA ILE A 72 -11.05 -2.51 -16.91
C ILE A 72 -11.94 -1.29 -16.62
N GLN A 73 -11.33 -0.15 -16.29
CA GLN A 73 -12.05 1.09 -15.99
C GLN A 73 -12.86 1.62 -17.19
N ALA A 74 -12.39 1.39 -18.42
CA ALA A 74 -13.15 1.72 -19.63
C ALA A 74 -14.55 1.06 -19.70
N PHE A 75 -14.78 -0.01 -18.92
CA PHE A 75 -16.08 -0.68 -18.80
C PHE A 75 -16.87 -0.24 -17.56
N ASN A 76 -16.48 0.84 -16.88
CA ASN A 76 -17.05 1.35 -15.63
C ASN A 76 -16.96 0.37 -14.47
N LEU A 77 -15.88 -0.41 -14.41
CA LEU A 77 -15.55 -1.26 -13.26
C LEU A 77 -14.39 -0.62 -12.48
N PRO A 78 -14.62 -0.14 -11.25
CA PRO A 78 -13.55 0.30 -10.38
C PRO A 78 -12.58 -0.84 -10.08
N VAL A 79 -11.29 -0.52 -10.03
CA VAL A 79 -10.18 -1.44 -9.82
C VAL A 79 -9.52 -1.14 -8.48
N TYR A 80 -9.63 -2.10 -7.58
CA TYR A 80 -8.93 -2.10 -6.30
C TYR A 80 -7.73 -3.03 -6.36
N VAL A 81 -6.63 -2.65 -5.72
CA VAL A 81 -5.41 -3.47 -5.72
C VAL A 81 -5.12 -3.97 -4.31
N ARG A 82 -4.79 -5.26 -4.19
CA ARG A 82 -4.50 -5.92 -2.91
C ARG A 82 -3.05 -6.38 -2.77
N LEU A 83 -2.71 -6.72 -1.53
CA LEU A 83 -1.41 -7.27 -1.07
C LEU A 83 -0.28 -6.25 -0.99
N PHE A 84 -0.61 -4.99 -0.67
CA PHE A 84 0.40 -4.03 -0.21
C PHE A 84 0.82 -4.40 1.20
N ARG A 85 2.13 -4.53 1.40
CA ARG A 85 2.75 -4.85 2.68
C ARG A 85 3.67 -3.70 3.08
N ASN A 86 3.98 -3.61 4.37
CA ASN A 86 4.93 -2.63 4.91
C ASN A 86 6.13 -3.30 5.58
N GLU A 87 6.45 -4.53 5.15
CA GLU A 87 7.57 -5.29 5.65
C GLU A 87 8.78 -5.06 4.74
N TYR A 88 9.98 -5.01 5.33
CA TYR A 88 11.23 -4.97 4.58
C TYR A 88 11.30 -6.20 3.64
N VAL A 89 11.80 -5.98 2.40
CA VAL A 89 11.86 -6.90 1.24
C VAL A 89 10.53 -7.29 0.57
N SER A 90 9.39 -6.67 0.91
CA SER A 90 8.10 -7.02 0.29
C SER A 90 7.76 -6.25 -1.00
N GLN A 91 8.44 -5.14 -1.25
CA GLN A 91 8.28 -4.28 -2.42
C GLN A 91 9.48 -4.42 -3.37
N PRO A 92 9.26 -4.29 -4.68
CA PRO A 92 10.35 -4.19 -5.66
C PRO A 92 11.37 -3.09 -5.34
N TYR A 93 12.62 -3.30 -5.77
CA TYR A 93 13.70 -2.35 -5.56
C TYR A 93 13.50 -1.03 -6.31
N ASP A 94 12.76 -1.03 -7.41
CA ASP A 94 12.38 0.18 -8.17
C ASP A 94 11.53 1.16 -7.34
N PHE A 95 10.83 0.67 -6.33
CA PHE A 95 10.13 1.50 -5.34
C PHE A 95 10.98 1.81 -4.11
N PHE A 96 12.31 1.67 -4.21
CA PHE A 96 13.25 1.83 -3.10
C PHE A 96 12.96 0.92 -1.89
N SER A 97 12.24 -0.19 -2.13
CA SER A 97 11.66 -1.02 -1.07
C SER A 97 10.82 -0.24 -0.05
N ASP A 98 10.16 0.85 -0.49
CA ASP A 98 9.33 1.73 0.33
C ASP A 98 7.84 1.57 -0.02
N ALA A 99 7.01 1.31 1.00
CA ALA A 99 5.58 1.08 0.83
C ALA A 99 4.81 2.33 0.38
N TYR A 100 5.24 3.54 0.75
CA TYR A 100 4.60 4.77 0.32
C TYR A 100 4.87 5.05 -1.16
N VAL A 101 6.11 4.82 -1.60
CA VAL A 101 6.48 4.96 -3.02
C VAL A 101 5.72 3.96 -3.87
N GLU A 102 5.63 2.69 -3.43
CA GLU A 102 4.86 1.66 -4.12
C GLU A 102 3.37 2.06 -4.24
N ILE A 103 2.74 2.46 -3.13
CA ILE A 103 1.32 2.88 -3.14
C ILE A 103 1.11 4.07 -4.07
N ASN A 104 1.99 5.08 -4.03
CA ASN A 104 1.91 6.25 -4.89
C ASN A 104 2.00 5.88 -6.38
N ALA A 105 2.92 4.99 -6.74
CA ALA A 105 3.07 4.53 -8.12
C ALA A 105 1.80 3.82 -8.63
N HIS A 106 1.14 3.03 -7.79
CA HIS A 106 -0.12 2.39 -8.18
C HIS A 106 -1.27 3.39 -8.36
N PHE A 107 -1.37 4.41 -7.49
CA PHE A 107 -2.34 5.49 -7.70
C PHE A 107 -2.02 6.31 -8.97
N ALA A 108 -0.74 6.51 -9.29
CA ALA A 108 -0.33 7.14 -10.55
C ALA A 108 -0.71 6.29 -11.78
N ALA A 109 -0.70 4.96 -11.67
CA ALA A 109 -1.22 4.02 -12.67
C ALA A 109 -2.76 3.97 -12.74
N GLY A 110 -3.46 4.80 -11.94
CA GLY A 110 -4.90 5.04 -12.07
C GLY A 110 -5.79 4.10 -11.28
N ILE A 111 -5.29 3.38 -10.27
CA ILE A 111 -6.15 2.50 -9.44
C ILE A 111 -7.15 3.33 -8.61
N ASP A 112 -8.31 2.75 -8.32
CA ASP A 112 -9.36 3.44 -7.56
C ASP A 112 -9.14 3.37 -6.04
N GLY A 113 -8.43 2.35 -5.56
CA GLY A 113 -8.13 2.22 -4.14
C GLY A 113 -7.27 1.01 -3.79
N VAL A 114 -6.84 0.98 -2.53
CA VAL A 114 -5.91 -0.03 -2.03
C VAL A 114 -6.56 -0.87 -0.94
N ILE A 115 -6.31 -2.18 -1.00
CA ILE A 115 -6.67 -3.17 0.01
C ILE A 115 -5.38 -3.68 0.65
N THR A 116 -5.21 -3.39 1.94
CA THR A 116 -3.99 -3.73 2.68
C THR A 116 -4.29 -4.12 4.11
N ASP A 117 -3.45 -4.99 4.65
CA ASP A 117 -3.42 -5.32 6.09
C ASP A 117 -2.69 -4.22 6.91
N TYR A 118 -2.14 -3.21 6.23
CA TYR A 118 -1.40 -2.08 6.80
C TYR A 118 -2.11 -0.73 6.57
N PRO A 119 -3.36 -0.55 7.06
CA PRO A 119 -4.18 0.61 6.74
C PRO A 119 -3.56 1.94 7.23
N ALA A 120 -2.79 1.92 8.32
CA ALA A 120 -2.12 3.13 8.83
C ALA A 120 -1.06 3.66 7.84
N THR A 121 -0.38 2.79 7.09
CA THR A 121 0.59 3.17 6.07
C THR A 121 -0.13 3.78 4.87
N ALA A 122 -1.15 3.11 4.34
CA ALA A 122 -1.95 3.62 3.22
C ALA A 122 -2.67 4.95 3.55
N ALA A 123 -3.20 5.10 4.77
CA ALA A 123 -3.85 6.33 5.20
C ALA A 123 -2.87 7.51 5.33
N LYS A 124 -1.62 7.25 5.73
CA LYS A 124 -0.58 8.29 5.78
C LYS A 124 -0.18 8.81 4.39
N PHE A 125 -0.27 7.97 3.36
CA PHE A 125 -0.08 8.39 1.97
C PHE A 125 -1.16 9.40 1.53
N LYS A 126 -2.45 9.13 1.81
CA LYS A 126 -3.58 9.98 1.41
C LYS A 126 -3.64 11.34 2.13
N LYS A 127 -2.67 11.69 2.97
CA LYS A 127 -2.71 12.98 3.68
C LYS A 127 -2.65 14.12 2.67
N PRO A 128 -3.56 15.11 2.77
CA PRO A 128 -3.57 16.23 1.84
C PRO A 128 -2.24 16.98 1.88
N PRO A 129 -1.87 17.67 0.79
CA PRO A 129 -0.72 18.56 0.78
C PRO A 129 -0.73 19.46 2.00
N LEU A 130 0.45 19.74 2.56
CA LEU A 130 0.56 20.70 3.64
C LEU A 130 -0.12 22.01 3.22
N PRO A 131 -0.82 22.68 4.14
CA PRO A 131 -1.39 23.99 3.84
C PRO A 131 -0.27 24.92 3.34
N PRO A 132 -0.58 25.86 2.42
CA PRO A 132 0.39 26.81 1.92
C PRO A 132 1.10 27.49 3.10
N VAL A 133 2.44 27.54 3.04
CA VAL A 133 3.21 28.33 3.99
C VAL A 133 2.78 29.77 3.80
N THR A 134 1.99 30.28 4.74
CA THR A 134 1.67 31.71 4.77
C THR A 134 2.92 32.41 5.29
N GLU A 135 3.57 33.23 4.45
CA GLU A 135 4.66 34.07 4.90
C GLU A 135 4.17 34.95 6.06
N ARG A 136 4.80 34.81 7.23
CA ARG A 136 4.55 35.72 8.34
C ARG A 136 5.11 37.09 7.94
N PRO A 137 4.35 38.19 8.04
CA PRO A 137 4.89 39.51 7.75
C PRO A 137 6.15 39.75 8.60
N PRO A 138 7.19 40.40 8.05
CA PRO A 138 8.43 40.62 8.77
C PRO A 138 8.12 41.34 10.08
N THR A 139 8.51 40.72 11.19
CA THR A 139 8.44 41.38 12.49
C THR A 139 9.48 42.49 12.48
N VAL A 140 9.04 43.74 12.34
CA VAL A 140 9.88 44.92 12.52
C VAL A 140 10.34 44.89 13.98
N THR A 141 11.54 44.36 14.20
CA THR A 141 12.21 44.46 15.49
C THR A 141 12.93 45.80 15.50
N THR A 142 12.33 46.78 16.16
CA THR A 142 12.97 48.07 16.41
C THR A 142 14.16 47.85 17.35
N GLY A 143 15.36 47.75 16.76
CA GLY A 143 16.66 48.11 17.33
C GLY A 143 17.11 47.46 18.64
N SER A 144 18.06 46.53 18.55
CA SER A 144 19.33 46.61 19.30
C SER A 144 20.31 45.59 18.72
N GLY A 145 21.49 46.05 18.32
CA GLY A 145 22.52 45.19 17.73
C GLY A 145 22.96 44.10 18.70
N SER A 146 22.89 42.85 18.24
CA SER A 146 23.64 41.75 18.85
C SER A 146 24.14 40.86 17.72
N THR A 147 25.45 40.81 17.57
CA THR A 147 26.14 39.94 16.63
C THR A 147 25.81 38.50 16.99
N ALA A 148 25.03 37.81 16.15
CA ALA A 148 24.80 36.39 16.30
C ALA A 148 26.14 35.64 16.21
N PRO A 149 26.49 34.75 17.15
CA PRO A 149 27.64 33.87 16.98
C PRO A 149 27.43 32.99 15.75
N GLY A 150 28.48 32.87 14.92
CA GLY A 150 28.47 31.96 13.77
C GLY A 150 28.26 30.49 14.18
N PRO A 151 27.82 29.63 13.25
CA PRO A 151 27.52 28.23 13.55
C PRO A 151 28.76 27.52 14.08
N THR A 152 28.61 26.84 15.22
CA THR A 152 29.66 25.98 15.78
C THR A 152 29.87 24.76 14.87
N PRO A 153 31.12 24.33 14.62
CA PRO A 153 31.40 23.13 13.85
C PRO A 153 30.82 21.90 14.55
N ARG A 154 30.06 21.08 13.81
CA ARG A 154 29.58 19.77 14.29
C ARG A 154 30.73 18.77 14.27
N ASN A 155 31.64 18.86 15.22
CA ASN A 155 32.61 17.79 15.50
C ASN A 155 32.12 16.96 16.68
N GLY A 156 31.02 16.23 16.44
CA GLY A 156 30.47 15.24 17.35
C GLY A 156 30.84 13.83 16.86
N GLN A 157 32.11 13.48 17.00
CA GLN A 157 32.55 12.09 16.93
C GLN A 157 31.79 11.31 18.03
N PRO A 158 31.06 10.23 17.73
CA PRO A 158 30.41 9.46 18.77
C PRO A 158 31.49 8.83 19.66
N THR A 159 31.54 9.26 20.91
CA THR A 159 32.35 8.63 21.95
C THR A 159 31.81 7.23 22.22
N LEU A 160 32.58 6.22 21.82
CA LEU A 160 32.43 4.83 22.20
C LEU A 160 32.49 4.72 23.73
N PHE A 161 31.37 4.38 24.37
CA PHE A 161 31.38 3.97 25.77
C PHE A 161 31.85 2.51 25.84
N PRO A 162 32.95 2.20 26.56
CA PRO A 162 33.35 0.83 26.80
C PRO A 162 32.50 0.29 27.95
N SER A 163 31.56 -0.61 27.65
CA SER A 163 30.99 -1.50 28.66
C SER A 163 31.17 -2.92 28.18
N THR A 164 32.17 -3.57 28.74
CA THR A 164 32.53 -4.95 28.48
C THR A 164 31.80 -5.88 29.45
N ILE A 165 31.25 -6.95 28.88
CA ILE A 165 31.16 -8.30 29.46
C ILE A 165 30.07 -8.51 30.53
N LEU A 166 28.97 -9.20 30.15
CA LEU A 166 28.66 -10.60 30.53
C LEU A 166 27.13 -10.86 30.57
N HIS A 167 26.62 -11.70 29.67
CA HIS A 167 25.94 -12.97 29.97
C HIS A 167 25.15 -13.48 28.76
N VAL A 168 25.71 -14.52 28.15
CA VAL A 168 25.05 -15.51 27.30
C VAL A 168 24.25 -16.44 28.22
N LEU A 169 22.91 -16.46 28.11
CA LEU A 169 22.05 -17.65 28.24
C LEU A 169 20.57 -17.26 28.12
N ALA A 170 19.93 -17.57 26.99
CA ALA A 170 18.50 -17.94 26.88
C ALA A 170 18.15 -18.28 25.42
N ILE A 171 18.64 -19.43 24.95
CA ILE A 171 17.99 -20.18 23.88
C ILE A 171 17.14 -21.26 24.56
N SER A 172 15.90 -21.45 24.09
CA SER A 172 14.99 -22.59 24.30
C SER A 172 13.75 -22.37 25.17
N LEU A 173 12.61 -22.03 24.52
CA LEU A 173 11.23 -22.56 24.71
C LEU A 173 10.32 -21.64 23.88
N SER A 174 9.47 -22.04 22.94
CA SER A 174 8.78 -23.31 22.75
C SER A 174 8.18 -23.33 21.34
N THR A 175 8.44 -24.37 20.57
CA THR A 175 7.55 -24.82 19.50
C THR A 175 6.33 -25.50 20.10
N LEU A 176 5.21 -25.40 19.38
CA LEU A 176 4.07 -26.32 19.36
C LEU A 176 2.95 -26.13 20.41
N ILE A 177 1.93 -25.33 20.07
CA ILE A 177 0.50 -25.69 20.29
C ILE A 177 -0.34 -25.18 19.11
N CYS A 178 -0.74 -26.13 18.26
CA CYS A 178 -2.06 -26.35 17.69
C CYS A 178 -3.07 -25.19 17.59
N GLY A 179 -3.68 -25.06 16.40
CA GLY A 179 -5.10 -24.70 16.29
C GLY A 179 -5.38 -23.65 15.23
N GLY A 180 -5.99 -24.09 14.13
CA GLY A 180 -6.40 -23.22 13.02
C GLY A 180 -7.16 -21.98 13.49
N GLN A 181 -6.82 -20.86 12.89
CA GLN A 181 -7.61 -19.64 12.95
C GLN A 181 -7.88 -19.23 11.50
N ASN A 182 -9.14 -19.40 11.10
CA ASN A 182 -9.69 -18.72 9.95
C ASN A 182 -9.49 -17.21 10.20
N PHE A 183 -8.64 -16.57 9.40
CA PHE A 183 -8.53 -15.13 9.42
C PHE A 183 -9.75 -14.55 8.71
N ASP A 184 -10.77 -14.19 9.49
CA ASP A 184 -11.76 -13.19 9.08
C ASP A 184 -11.05 -11.83 9.04
N THR A 185 -10.32 -11.57 7.95
CA THR A 185 -9.71 -10.27 7.72
C THR A 185 -10.79 -9.26 7.35
N SER A 186 -11.12 -8.38 8.30
CA SER A 186 -11.87 -7.15 8.04
C SER A 186 -11.00 -6.20 7.24
N TYR A 187 -11.05 -6.31 5.91
CA TYR A 187 -10.35 -5.40 5.00
C TYR A 187 -11.04 -4.04 4.97
N THR A 188 -10.29 -2.97 5.25
CA THR A 188 -10.72 -1.59 5.00
C THR A 188 -10.26 -1.18 3.62
N ILE A 189 -11.20 -0.80 2.76
CA ILE A 189 -10.89 -0.17 1.47
C ILE A 189 -10.58 1.29 1.76
N LEU A 190 -9.38 1.72 1.36
CA LEU A 190 -8.92 3.09 1.48
C LEU A 190 -8.88 3.78 0.12
#